data_AF-A0A4S1FMY7-F1
#
_entry.id   AF-A0A4S1FMY7-F1
#
_cell.length_a   1.000
_cell.length_b   1.000
_cell.length_c   1.000
_cell.angle_alpha   90.00
_cell.angle_beta   90.00
_cell.angle_gamma   90.00
#
_symmetry.space_group_name_H-M   'P 1'
#
loop_
_entity.id
_entity.type
_entity.pdbx_description
1 polymer ?
#
loop_
_entity_poly.entity_id
_entity_poly.type
_entity_poly.pdbx_seq_one_letter_code
_entity_poly.pdbx_strand_id
1 'polypeptide(L)'
;MQILHIRPEPPGGIGNTIARFDVALSDDVRVFGLRITERAAGGYSVYSPNARGARVVTFSANLVNEIARAALAALQERKPHDQRAA
;
A
#
# COMPACT_ATOMS: atom_id res chain seq x y z
N MET A 1 -12.82 -1.72 -5.48
CA MET A 1 -11.63 -1.45 -4.66
C MET A 1 -10.95 -0.17 -5.14
N GLN A 2 -10.62 0.74 -4.22
CA GLN A 2 -10.08 2.06 -4.53
C GLN A 2 -8.95 2.43 -3.57
N ILE A 3 -7.86 3.01 -4.08
CA ILE A 3 -6.82 3.62 -3.26
C ILE A 3 -7.31 5.01 -2.84
N LEU A 4 -7.38 5.25 -1.54
CA LEU A 4 -7.90 6.50 -0.98
C LEU A 4 -6.79 7.55 -0.88
N HIS A 5 -5.61 7.10 -0.48
CA HIS A 5 -4.43 7.92 -0.33
C HIS A 5 -3.21 7.03 -0.49
N ILE A 6 -2.15 7.54 -1.10
CA ILE A 6 -0.89 6.81 -1.29
C ILE A 6 0.26 7.80 -1.18
N ARG A 7 1.39 7.42 -0.61
CA ARG A 7 2.61 8.22 -0.56
C ARG A 7 3.80 7.34 -0.95
N PRO A 8 4.64 7.75 -1.91
CA PRO A 8 5.88 7.05 -2.19
C PRO A 8 6.74 7.04 -0.93
N GLU A 9 7.43 5.93 -0.69
CA GLU A 9 8.47 5.88 0.32
C GLU A 9 9.69 6.65 -0.22
N PRO A 10 10.33 7.53 0.58
CA PRO A 10 11.48 8.29 0.13
C PRO A 10 12.70 7.39 -0.17
N PRO A 11 13.62 7.84 -1.04
CA PRO A 11 14.89 7.15 -1.27
C PRO A 11 15.65 6.94 0.05
N GLY A 12 16.15 5.73 0.29
CA GLY A 12 16.79 5.35 1.57
C GLY A 12 15.82 4.94 2.69
N GLY A 13 14.54 4.74 2.36
CA GLY A 13 13.51 4.22 3.27
C GLY A 13 13.78 2.80 3.80
N ILE A 14 12.90 2.36 4.69
CA ILE A 14 13.09 1.08 5.41
C ILE A 14 12.73 -0.11 4.52
N GLY A 15 13.77 -0.88 4.15
CA GLY A 15 13.65 -2.11 3.36
C GLY A 15 13.14 -1.87 1.93
N ASN A 16 12.53 -2.89 1.33
CA ASN A 16 12.02 -2.81 -0.05
C ASN A 16 10.64 -2.14 -0.13
N THR A 17 10.35 -1.17 0.75
CA THR A 17 9.04 -0.49 0.78
C THR A 17 8.96 0.51 -0.36
N ILE A 18 7.92 0.39 -1.19
CA ILE A 18 7.69 1.27 -2.35
C ILE A 18 6.82 2.46 -1.94
N ALA A 19 5.75 2.20 -1.20
CA ALA A 19 4.77 3.22 -0.82
C ALA A 19 3.95 2.79 0.40
N ARG A 20 3.36 3.78 1.05
CA ARG A 20 2.34 3.64 2.10
C ARG A 20 1.01 4.14 1.59
N PHE A 21 -0.07 3.45 1.88
CA PHE A 21 -1.37 3.76 1.30
C PHE A 21 -2.54 3.30 2.18
N ASP A 22 -3.70 3.83 1.84
CA ASP A 22 -5.00 3.50 2.41
C ASP A 22 -5.90 2.98 1.30
N VAL A 23 -6.72 1.98 1.58
CA VAL A 23 -7.55 1.30 0.58
C VAL A 23 -8.98 1.10 1.08
N ALA A 24 -9.95 1.37 0.21
CA ALA A 24 -11.31 0.86 0.33
C ALA A 24 -11.40 -0.47 -0.44
N LEU A 25 -11.53 -1.58 0.28
CA LEU A 25 -11.65 -2.92 -0.32
C LEU A 25 -13.02 -3.10 -0.97
N SER A 26 -14.06 -2.61 -0.29
CA SER A 26 -15.45 -2.52 -0.72
C SER A 26 -16.06 -1.20 -0.24
N ASP A 27 -17.35 -1.01 -0.47
CA ASP A 27 -18.09 0.17 0.02
C ASP A 27 -18.12 0.24 1.55
N ASP A 28 -18.10 -0.93 2.21
CA ASP A 28 -18.23 -1.07 3.66
C ASP A 28 -16.88 -1.13 4.39
N VAL A 29 -15.80 -1.53 3.71
CA VAL A 29 -14.52 -1.86 4.36
C VAL A 29 -13.38 -0.99 3.86
N ARG A 30 -12.76 -0.26 4.79
CA ARG A 30 -11.54 0.55 4.57
C ARG A 30 -10.43 0.10 5.50
N VAL A 31 -9.21 0.04 4.98
CA VAL A 31 -8.01 -0.32 5.72
C VAL A 31 -6.95 0.75 5.52
N PHE A 32 -6.37 1.21 6.62
CA PHE A 32 -5.45 2.33 6.65
C PHE A 32 -4.04 1.91 7.05
N GLY A 33 -3.05 2.70 6.63
CA GLY A 33 -1.65 2.52 7.01
C GLY A 33 -0.98 1.29 6.40
N LEU A 34 -1.49 0.81 5.26
CA LEU A 34 -0.86 -0.30 4.54
C LEU A 34 0.47 0.15 3.94
N ARG A 35 1.37 -0.80 3.71
CA ARG A 35 2.58 -0.58 2.90
C ARG A 35 2.73 -1.67 1.85
N ILE A 36 3.19 -1.28 0.68
CA ILE A 36 3.53 -2.19 -0.42
C ILE A 36 5.05 -2.30 -0.53
N THR A 37 5.54 -3.52 -0.71
CA THR A 37 6.98 -3.80 -0.88
C THR A 37 7.23 -4.66 -2.10
N GLU A 38 8.39 -4.50 -2.71
CA GLU A 38 8.89 -5.43 -3.73
C GLU A 38 9.58 -6.64 -3.08
N ARG A 39 9.27 -7.85 -3.56
CA ARG A 39 9.94 -9.07 -3.13
C ARG A 39 11.20 -9.31 -3.96
N ALA A 40 12.24 -9.85 -3.32
CA ALA A 40 13.49 -10.20 -4.01
C ALA A 40 13.31 -11.21 -5.15
N ALA A 41 12.34 -12.13 -5.03
CA ALA A 41 12.01 -13.12 -6.07
C ALA A 41 11.04 -12.59 -7.14
N GLY A 42 10.73 -11.28 -7.12
CA GLY A 42 9.71 -10.67 -7.96
C GLY A 42 8.32 -10.66 -7.34
N GLY A 43 7.50 -9.71 -7.80
CA GLY A 43 6.14 -9.47 -7.30
C GLY A 43 6.10 -8.63 -6.02
N TYR A 44 4.90 -8.50 -5.46
CA TYR A 44 4.62 -7.53 -4.40
C TYR A 44 4.06 -8.19 -3.14
N SER A 45 4.38 -7.61 -1.98
CA SER A 45 3.72 -7.89 -0.70
C SER A 45 3.00 -6.66 -0.20
N VAL A 46 1.84 -6.87 0.43
CA VAL A 46 1.10 -5.84 1.17
C VAL A 46 1.14 -6.19 2.65
N TYR A 47 1.55 -5.24 3.48
CA TYR A 47 1.60 -5.40 4.93
C TYR A 47 0.63 -4.45 5.61
N SER A 48 -0.14 -5.00 6.56
CA SER A 48 -0.95 -4.21 7.48
C SER A 48 -0.11 -3.47 8.52
N PRO A 49 -0.66 -2.43 9.16
CA PRO A 49 -0.17 -1.99 10.46
C PRO A 49 -0.12 -3.15 11.46
N ASN A 50 0.74 -2.99 12.46
CA ASN A 50 0.76 -3.84 13.63
C ASN A 50 0.10 -3.11 14.81
N ALA A 51 -0.75 -3.80 15.55
CA ALA A 51 -1.29 -3.35 16.82
C ALA A 51 -0.84 -4.35 17.90
N ARG A 52 -0.12 -3.85 18.91
CA ARG A 52 0.42 -4.67 20.02
C ARG A 52 1.16 -5.93 19.56
N GLY A 53 2.00 -5.81 18.52
CA GLY A 53 2.83 -6.91 18.01
C GLY A 53 2.11 -7.89 17.07
N ALA A 54 0.81 -7.70 16.80
CA ALA A 54 0.05 -8.52 15.86
C ALA A 54 -0.38 -7.72 14.62
N ARG A 55 -0.46 -8.40 13.48
CA ARG A 55 -1.02 -7.82 12.24
C ARG A 55 -2.50 -7.54 12.45
N VAL A 56 -2.94 -6.32 12.12
CA VAL A 56 -4.34 -5.91 12.25
C VAL A 56 -5.24 -6.64 11.24
N VAL A 57 -4.72 -6.95 10.05
CA VAL A 57 -5.45 -7.66 9.01
C VAL A 57 -4.49 -8.46 8.12
N THR A 58 -4.99 -9.56 7.57
CA THR A 58 -4.30 -10.34 6.55
C THR A 58 -5.21 -10.52 5.33
N PHE A 59 -4.58 -10.71 4.17
CA PHE A 59 -5.27 -10.87 2.90
C PHE A 59 -4.82 -12.16 2.23
N SER A 60 -5.71 -12.75 1.42
CA SER A 60 -5.33 -13.86 0.54
C SER A 60 -4.29 -13.41 -0.48
N ALA A 61 -3.52 -14.35 -1.04
CA ALA A 61 -2.53 -14.03 -2.07
C ALA A 61 -3.15 -13.33 -3.29
N ASN A 62 -4.36 -13.75 -3.71
CA ASN A 62 -5.09 -13.13 -4.81
C ASN A 62 -5.43 -11.68 -4.51
N LEU A 63 -5.99 -11.41 -3.32
CA LEU A 63 -6.34 -10.05 -2.91
C LEU A 63 -5.10 -9.17 -2.74
N VAL A 64 -3.97 -9.71 -2.26
CA VAL A 64 -2.69 -8.99 -2.22
C VAL A 64 -2.28 -8.54 -3.63
N ASN A 65 -2.41 -9.40 -4.64
CA ASN A 65 -2.05 -9.05 -6.02
C ASN A 65 -2.95 -7.95 -6.58
N GLU A 66 -4.25 -8.01 -6.30
CA GLU A 66 -5.21 -6.98 -6.71
C GLU A 66 -4.91 -5.64 -6.01
N ILE A 67 -4.71 -5.65 -4.69
CA ILE A 67 -4.38 -4.45 -3.92
C ILE A 67 -3.07 -3.84 -4.43
N ALA A 68 -2.06 -4.67 -4.67
CA ALA A 68 -0.77 -4.22 -5.18
C ALA A 68 -0.90 -3.56 -6.54
N ARG A 69 -1.66 -4.16 -7.47
CA ARG A 69 -1.93 -3.58 -8.79
C ARG A 69 -2.61 -2.21 -8.67
N ALA A 70 -3.64 -2.10 -7.84
CA ALA A 70 -4.34 -0.84 -7.62
C ALA A 70 -3.43 0.24 -6.99
N ALA A 71 -2.60 -0.13 -6.01
CA ALA A 71 -1.65 0.77 -5.37
C ALA A 71 -0.59 1.30 -6.36
N LEU A 72 -0.03 0.42 -7.20
CA LEU A 72 0.97 0.82 -8.19
C LEU A 72 0.38 1.71 -9.28
N ALA A 73 -0.84 1.42 -9.75
CA ALA A 73 -1.55 2.27 -10.70
C ALA A 73 -1.77 3.67 -10.11
N ALA A 74 -2.27 3.76 -8.87
CA ALA A 74 -2.48 5.05 -8.20
C ALA A 74 -1.17 5.81 -7.96
N LEU A 75 -0.05 5.09 -7.74
CA LEU A 75 1.27 5.71 -7.59
C LEU A 75 1.78 6.30 -8.91
N GLN A 76 1.52 5.64 -10.04
CA GLN A 76 1.89 6.12 -11.37
C GLN A 76 1.02 7.31 -11.82
N GLU A 77 -0.26 7.32 -11.46
CA GLU A 77 -1.20 8.39 -11.80
C GLU A 77 -0.96 9.68 -11.01
N ARG A 78 -0.22 9.63 -9.89
CA ARG A 78 0.14 10.81 -9.11
C ARG A 78 0.93 11.80 -9.97
N LYS A 79 0.38 13.00 -10.12
CA LYS A 79 1.07 14.09 -10.81
C LYS A 79 2.07 14.74 -9.84
N PRO A 80 3.15 15.36 -10.34
CA PRO A 80 4.17 15.99 -9.50
C PRO A 80 3.63 17.04 -8.50
N HIS A 81 2.42 17.59 -8.74
CA HIS A 81 1.82 18.63 -7.91
C HIS A 81 1.12 18.11 -6.63
N ASP A 82 0.92 16.79 -6.49
CA ASP A 82 0.16 16.21 -5.37
C ASP A 82 0.99 16.03 -4.07
N GLN A 83 2.16 16.68 -3.98
CA GLN A 83 3.13 16.52 -2.88
C GLN A 83 2.74 17.23 -1.57
N ARG A 84 1.63 17.98 -1.51
CA ARG A 84 1.24 18.74 -0.32
C ARG A 84 0.16 18.05 0.51
N ALA A 85 0.61 17.27 1.49
CA ALA A 85 -0.07 17.13 2.79
C ALA A 85 1.01 16.79 3.83
N ALA A 86 1.49 17.84 4.50
CA ALA A 86 2.37 17.78 5.67
C ALA A 86 1.54 17.47 6.92
#